data_AF-A0A8J7U9U2-F1
#
_entry.id   AF-A0A8J7U9U2-F1
#
_cell.length_a   1.000
_cell.length_b   1.000
_cell.length_c   1.000
_cell.angle_alpha   90.00
_cell.angle_beta   90.00
_cell.angle_gamma   90.00
#
_symmetry.space_group_name_H-M   'P 1'
#
loop_
_entity.id
_entity.type
_entity.pdbx_description
1 polymer ?
#
loop_
_entity_poly.entity_id
_entity_poly.type
_entity_poly.pdbx_seq_one_letter_code
_entity_poly.pdbx_strand_id
1 'polypeptide(L)'
;MRNVKATVLCGGVGASRLLVGLAEVIKPENIYAIVNTGDDINLLGFHISPDLDIITYSLAGLVEKSRGWGIAKDTFNMISQLAKYDKKLTWFNLGDKDLATHIFRTSLMNQGKSLSEVTSLICEKLKVKVKVIPMTDEPFETHIVTNLGEMHFQEYLVKLKMKPKVNKIKFIHRKLTPSEGVVEAIEKSDIIIIPPSNPLVSIGPILHIKKVREAIERRASYSVAVSPIIGGKVVKGPLAKMLKDLKLEISPVTISKIYSGLIDAIIIDKVDARLKGEIEEKGIKVFTRNIMIQRKSDSVNLAKFIVNTFLS
;
A
#
# COMPACT_ATOMS: atom_id res chain seq x y z
N MET A 1 -19.76 9.27 12.65
CA MET A 1 -18.51 8.48 12.54
C MET A 1 -18.26 7.77 13.85
N ARG A 2 -17.83 6.50 13.82
CA ARG A 2 -17.55 5.73 15.06
C ARG A 2 -16.25 6.21 15.73
N ASN A 3 -16.21 6.14 17.06
CA ASN A 3 -15.01 6.44 17.85
C ASN A 3 -14.19 5.17 18.08
N VAL A 4 -13.61 4.65 17.00
CA VAL A 4 -12.81 3.42 16.95
C VAL A 4 -11.43 3.79 16.40
N LYS A 5 -10.37 3.17 16.94
CA LYS A 5 -9.00 3.23 16.41
C LYS A 5 -8.78 2.10 15.40
N ALA A 6 -8.49 2.45 14.16
CA ALA A 6 -8.21 1.47 13.11
C ALA A 6 -6.78 1.62 12.60
N THR A 7 -6.07 0.50 12.53
CA THR A 7 -4.75 0.44 11.89
C THR A 7 -4.87 -0.23 10.54
N VAL A 8 -4.35 0.42 9.50
CA VAL A 8 -4.45 -0.04 8.11
C VAL A 8 -3.05 -0.22 7.55
N LEU A 9 -2.73 -1.41 7.05
CA LEU A 9 -1.45 -1.67 6.40
C LEU A 9 -1.56 -1.25 4.93
N CYS A 10 -0.91 -0.17 4.54
CA CYS A 10 -1.16 0.49 3.27
C CYS A 10 0.00 0.31 2.28
N GLY A 11 -0.34 -0.03 1.04
CA GLY A 11 0.57 0.14 -0.09
C GLY A 11 -0.20 0.09 -1.41
N GLY A 12 0.18 0.92 -2.36
CA GLY A 12 -0.45 1.08 -3.66
C GLY A 12 -1.88 1.61 -3.66
N VAL A 13 -2.46 1.61 -4.86
CA VAL A 13 -3.78 2.19 -5.17
C VAL A 13 -4.94 1.45 -4.48
N GLY A 14 -4.80 0.14 -4.23
CA GLY A 14 -5.83 -0.66 -3.54
C GLY A 14 -6.10 -0.15 -2.12
N ALA A 15 -5.02 0.11 -1.38
CA ALA A 15 -5.06 0.73 -0.05
C ALA A 15 -5.65 2.13 -0.11
N SER A 16 -5.15 2.99 -1.01
CA SER A 16 -5.61 4.38 -1.07
C SER A 16 -7.11 4.50 -1.35
N ARG A 17 -7.65 3.61 -2.20
CA ARG A 17 -9.08 3.55 -2.49
C ARG A 17 -9.91 3.15 -1.28
N LEU A 18 -9.53 2.11 -0.54
CA LEU A 18 -10.28 1.67 0.65
C LEU A 18 -10.16 2.69 1.80
N LEU A 19 -8.98 3.28 1.97
CA LEU A 19 -8.70 4.24 3.05
C LEU A 19 -9.60 5.49 2.95
N VAL A 20 -9.88 5.97 1.74
CA VAL A 20 -10.85 7.06 1.51
C VAL A 20 -12.24 6.69 2.02
N GLY A 21 -12.69 5.44 1.87
CA GLY A 21 -13.98 4.99 2.41
C GLY A 21 -13.97 4.83 3.92
N LEU A 22 -12.87 4.33 4.49
CA LEU A 22 -12.69 4.21 5.94
C LEU A 22 -12.75 5.58 6.62
N ALA A 23 -12.14 6.62 6.03
CA ALA A 23 -12.16 7.99 6.53
C ALA A 23 -13.56 8.65 6.51
N GLU A 24 -14.56 8.06 5.85
CA GLU A 24 -15.95 8.51 5.88
C GLU A 24 -16.77 7.80 6.99
N VAL A 25 -16.28 6.67 7.50
CA VAL A 25 -17.00 5.81 8.44
C VAL A 25 -16.42 5.94 9.86
N ILE A 26 -15.09 6.01 9.95
CA ILE A 26 -14.30 6.20 11.16
C ILE A 26 -13.81 7.65 11.18
N LYS A 27 -13.73 8.27 12.36
CA LYS A 27 -13.10 9.60 12.49
C LYS A 27 -11.68 9.53 11.91
N PRO A 28 -11.31 10.34 10.89
CA PRO A 28 -10.01 10.25 10.24
C PRO A 28 -8.82 10.26 11.21
N GLU A 29 -8.91 11.06 12.27
CA GLU A 29 -7.87 11.22 13.30
C GLU A 29 -7.60 9.93 14.11
N ASN A 30 -8.51 8.95 14.04
CA ASN A 30 -8.38 7.64 14.67
C ASN A 30 -7.91 6.55 13.69
N ILE A 31 -7.61 6.89 12.44
CA ILE A 31 -7.08 5.96 11.45
C ILE A 31 -5.56 6.13 11.38
N TYR A 32 -4.84 5.03 11.57
CA TYR A 32 -3.38 4.95 11.46
C TYR A 32 -3.05 4.14 10.20
N ALA A 33 -2.59 4.82 9.15
CA ALA A 33 -2.17 4.19 7.91
C ALA A 33 -0.65 3.94 7.98
N ILE A 34 -0.25 2.68 8.17
CA ILE A 34 1.14 2.25 8.15
C ILE A 34 1.50 1.97 6.69
N VAL A 35 2.29 2.84 6.07
CA VAL A 35 2.50 2.85 4.63
C VAL A 35 3.83 2.20 4.25
N ASN A 36 3.80 1.33 3.25
CA ASN A 36 4.97 0.74 2.61
C ASN A 36 5.94 1.83 2.12
N THR A 37 7.22 1.66 2.45
CA THR A 37 8.33 2.48 1.92
C THR A 37 9.29 1.67 1.06
N GLY A 38 9.00 0.39 0.77
CA GLY A 38 9.85 -0.43 -0.06
C GLY A 38 9.77 -0.13 -1.56
N ASP A 39 8.91 0.79 -1.95
CA ASP A 39 8.82 1.33 -3.30
C ASP A 39 9.60 2.64 -3.45
N ASP A 40 10.12 3.18 -2.34
CA ASP A 40 10.83 4.46 -2.30
C ASP A 40 12.14 4.37 -3.08
N ILE A 41 12.47 5.43 -3.80
CA ILE A 41 13.63 5.46 -4.68
C ILE A 41 14.24 6.86 -4.73
N ASN A 42 15.57 6.93 -4.73
CA ASN A 42 16.29 8.15 -5.07
C ASN A 42 16.45 8.23 -6.58
N LEU A 43 15.79 9.19 -7.22
CA LEU A 43 15.79 9.34 -8.68
C LEU A 43 15.85 10.83 -9.06
N LEU A 44 16.69 11.17 -10.04
CA LEU A 44 16.94 12.56 -10.46
C LEU A 44 17.37 13.49 -9.31
N GLY A 45 18.00 12.95 -8.27
CA GLY A 45 18.41 13.70 -7.08
C GLY A 45 17.28 13.92 -6.06
N PHE A 46 16.11 13.32 -6.25
CA PHE A 46 14.98 13.46 -5.33
C PHE A 46 14.62 12.13 -4.67
N HIS A 47 14.19 12.20 -3.42
CA HIS A 47 13.59 11.09 -2.70
C HIS A 47 12.09 10.99 -3.03
N ILE A 48 11.72 9.91 -3.72
CA ILE A 48 10.36 9.65 -4.18
C ILE A 48 9.78 8.53 -3.32
N SER A 49 8.57 8.73 -2.79
CA SER A 49 7.90 7.75 -1.93
C SER A 49 6.50 7.42 -2.48
N PRO A 50 6.39 6.58 -3.52
CA PRO A 50 5.17 6.43 -4.31
C PRO A 50 3.93 6.06 -3.49
N ASP A 51 4.09 5.17 -2.50
CA ASP A 51 2.98 4.69 -1.67
C ASP A 51 2.55 5.73 -0.63
N LEU A 52 3.48 6.48 -0.04
CA LEU A 52 3.17 7.64 0.81
C LEU A 52 2.42 8.71 0.01
N ASP A 53 2.89 9.00 -1.20
CA ASP A 53 2.34 10.04 -2.06
C ASP A 53 0.93 9.68 -2.52
N ILE A 54 0.69 8.48 -3.05
CA ILE A 54 -0.66 8.09 -3.49
C ILE A 54 -1.67 8.03 -2.34
N ILE A 55 -1.27 7.59 -1.15
CA ILE A 55 -2.12 7.57 0.05
C ILE A 55 -2.50 9.00 0.43
N THR A 56 -1.51 9.88 0.55
CA THR A 56 -1.70 11.27 0.96
C THR A 56 -2.55 12.03 -0.05
N TYR A 57 -2.24 11.93 -1.35
CA TYR A 57 -3.01 12.59 -2.40
C TYR A 57 -4.45 12.07 -2.49
N SER A 58 -4.68 10.78 -2.25
CA SER A 58 -6.03 10.21 -2.29
C SER A 58 -6.88 10.77 -1.15
N LEU A 59 -6.32 10.87 0.06
CA LEU A 59 -6.98 11.43 1.23
C LEU A 59 -7.21 12.94 1.11
N ALA A 60 -6.29 13.66 0.47
CA ALA A 60 -6.43 15.09 0.18
C ALA A 60 -7.40 15.38 -0.99
N GLY A 61 -7.90 14.36 -1.69
CA GLY A 61 -8.78 14.54 -2.85
C GLY A 61 -8.07 15.09 -4.09
N LEU A 62 -6.75 14.92 -4.19
CA LEU A 62 -5.89 15.50 -5.24
C LEU A 62 -5.61 14.56 -6.40
N VAL A 63 -5.96 13.26 -6.30
CA VAL A 63 -5.62 12.27 -7.33
C VAL A 63 -6.33 12.51 -8.66
N GLU A 64 -5.59 12.33 -9.76
CA GLU A 64 -6.16 12.30 -11.11
C GLU A 64 -7.09 11.09 -11.29
N LYS A 65 -8.39 11.35 -11.29
CA LYS A 65 -9.44 10.30 -11.28
C LYS A 65 -9.38 9.37 -12.49
N SER A 66 -9.03 9.90 -13.67
CA SER A 66 -9.01 9.11 -14.92
C SER A 66 -7.92 8.03 -14.91
N ARG A 67 -6.71 8.39 -14.45
CA ARG A 67 -5.57 7.48 -14.32
C ARG A 67 -5.64 6.63 -13.04
N GLY A 68 -6.16 7.24 -11.97
CA GLY A 68 -6.23 6.68 -10.63
C GLY A 68 -4.92 6.74 -9.85
N TRP A 69 -3.96 7.56 -10.30
CA TRP A 69 -2.68 7.87 -9.67
C TRP A 69 -2.17 9.22 -10.18
N GLY A 70 -1.20 9.82 -9.47
CA GLY A 70 -0.68 11.16 -9.75
C GLY A 70 -1.66 12.28 -9.38
N ILE A 71 -1.22 13.54 -9.48
CA ILE A 71 -2.02 14.70 -9.11
C ILE A 71 -2.93 15.15 -10.27
N ALA A 72 -4.15 15.61 -9.95
CA ALA A 72 -5.11 16.12 -10.92
C ALA A 72 -4.61 17.43 -11.55
N LYS A 73 -4.79 17.55 -12.87
CA LYS A 73 -4.32 18.70 -13.67
C LYS A 73 -2.82 18.96 -13.49
N ASP A 74 -2.03 17.90 -13.37
CA ASP A 74 -0.57 17.99 -13.36
C ASP A 74 -0.03 18.14 -14.79
N THR A 75 1.09 18.84 -14.94
CA THR A 75 1.80 19.02 -16.21
C THR A 75 3.10 18.22 -16.18
N PHE A 76 3.73 18.02 -17.33
CA PHE A 76 4.96 17.20 -17.45
C PHE A 76 6.06 17.99 -18.17
N ASN A 77 6.11 19.31 -17.94
CA ASN A 77 7.03 20.19 -18.64
C ASN A 77 8.48 19.89 -18.27
N MET A 78 8.75 19.64 -16.98
CA MET A 78 10.09 19.28 -16.50
C MET A 78 10.60 18.01 -17.19
N ILE A 79 9.83 16.92 -17.14
CA ILE A 79 10.22 15.64 -17.77
C ILE A 79 10.34 15.78 -19.29
N SER A 80 9.45 16.53 -19.94
CA SER A 80 9.52 16.75 -21.39
C SER A 80 10.78 17.52 -21.80
N GLN A 81 11.21 18.48 -20.97
CA GLN A 81 12.46 19.20 -21.20
C GLN A 81 13.68 18.30 -20.89
N LEU A 82 13.65 17.53 -19.81
CA LEU A 82 14.73 16.59 -19.45
C LEU A 82 14.98 15.55 -20.55
N ALA A 83 13.91 15.07 -21.21
CA ALA A 83 14.00 14.13 -22.32
C ALA A 83 14.81 14.66 -23.52
N LYS A 84 14.91 16.00 -23.67
CA LYS A 84 15.75 16.61 -24.72
C LYS A 84 17.24 16.52 -24.40
N TYR A 85 17.61 16.44 -23.11
CA TYR A 85 18.99 16.26 -22.67
C TYR A 85 19.36 14.77 -22.62
N ASP A 86 18.54 13.94 -21.97
CA ASP A 86 18.71 12.50 -21.97
C ASP A 86 17.37 11.78 -21.72
N LYS A 87 16.84 11.16 -22.78
CA LYS A 87 15.62 10.35 -22.74
C LYS A 87 15.73 9.12 -21.82
N LYS A 88 16.93 8.64 -21.52
CA LYS A 88 17.13 7.50 -20.61
C LYS A 88 16.83 7.87 -19.17
N LEU A 89 16.81 9.15 -18.81
CA LEU A 89 16.48 9.63 -17.46
C LEU A 89 14.97 9.73 -17.20
N THR A 90 14.15 9.70 -18.25
CA THR A 90 12.70 9.96 -18.17
C THR A 90 11.84 8.70 -18.22
N TRP A 91 12.36 7.57 -17.74
CA TRP A 91 11.59 6.32 -17.66
C TRP A 91 10.54 6.34 -16.56
N PHE A 92 10.70 7.23 -15.57
CA PHE A 92 9.73 7.50 -14.52
C PHE A 92 9.05 8.84 -14.80
N ASN A 93 7.72 8.84 -14.84
CA ASN A 93 6.97 10.02 -15.23
C ASN A 93 6.63 10.87 -14.00
N LEU A 94 7.37 11.96 -13.81
CA LEU A 94 7.15 12.94 -12.74
C LEU A 94 6.38 14.14 -13.28
N GLY A 95 5.22 14.41 -12.68
CA GLY A 95 4.49 15.64 -12.95
C GLY A 95 5.10 16.83 -12.22
N ASP A 96 4.85 18.04 -12.68
CA ASP A 96 5.44 19.26 -12.14
C ASP A 96 4.93 19.58 -10.72
N LYS A 97 3.67 19.27 -10.42
CA LYS A 97 3.11 19.36 -9.05
C LYS A 97 3.64 18.25 -8.16
N ASP A 98 3.75 17.02 -8.69
CA ASP A 98 4.28 15.89 -7.94
C ASP A 98 5.77 16.12 -7.57
N LEU A 99 6.53 16.68 -8.50
CA LEU A 99 7.91 17.11 -8.28
C LEU A 99 8.04 18.10 -7.11
N ALA A 100 7.07 19.01 -6.92
CA ALA A 100 7.10 19.93 -5.79
C ALA A 100 7.07 19.20 -4.43
N THR A 101 6.31 18.11 -4.32
CA THR A 101 6.32 17.24 -3.14
C THR A 101 7.69 16.61 -2.93
N HIS A 102 8.32 16.11 -3.99
CA HIS A 102 9.63 15.47 -3.91
C HIS A 102 10.75 16.45 -3.57
N ILE A 103 10.71 17.68 -4.11
CA ILE A 103 11.62 18.77 -3.75
C ILE A 103 11.47 19.12 -2.26
N PHE A 104 10.22 19.31 -1.80
CA PHE A 104 9.95 19.63 -0.40
C PHE A 104 10.46 18.53 0.54
N ARG A 105 10.15 17.27 0.22
CA ARG A 105 10.60 16.11 0.99
C ARG A 105 12.11 16.02 1.07
N THR A 106 12.77 16.04 -0.09
CA THR A 106 14.23 15.91 -0.19
C THR A 106 14.93 17.05 0.53
N SER A 107 14.43 18.29 0.41
CA SER A 107 14.99 19.45 1.10
C SER A 107 14.97 19.28 2.62
N LEU A 108 13.86 18.83 3.20
CA LEU A 108 13.75 18.60 4.65
C LEU A 108 14.57 17.40 5.12
N MET A 109 14.61 16.31 4.36
CA MET A 109 15.45 15.16 4.69
C MET A 109 16.94 15.52 4.69
N ASN A 110 17.38 16.37 3.75
CA ASN A 110 18.74 16.91 3.72
C ASN A 110 19.04 17.83 4.93
N GLN A 111 18.02 18.38 5.58
CA GLN A 111 18.15 19.13 6.83
C GLN A 111 18.11 18.22 8.08
N GLY A 112 18.09 16.91 7.90
CA GLY A 112 18.11 15.92 8.97
C GLY A 112 16.74 15.49 9.50
N LYS A 113 15.64 15.91 8.87
CA LYS A 113 14.29 15.43 9.21
C LYS A 113 14.10 13.97 8.78
N SER A 114 13.43 13.17 9.61
CA SER A 114 13.06 11.80 9.25
C SER A 114 11.96 11.78 8.19
N LEU A 115 11.76 10.63 7.52
CA LEU A 115 10.68 10.45 6.55
C LEU A 115 9.30 10.63 7.23
N SER A 116 9.15 10.17 8.47
CA SER A 116 7.94 10.29 9.29
C SER A 116 7.62 11.75 9.65
N GLU A 117 8.61 12.56 10.04
CA GLU A 117 8.44 14.00 10.27
C GLU A 117 8.01 14.71 8.99
N VAL A 118 8.68 14.43 7.88
CA VAL A 118 8.38 15.05 6.58
C VAL A 118 7.00 14.64 6.08
N THR A 119 6.63 13.37 6.22
CA THR A 119 5.29 12.85 5.87
C THR A 119 4.21 13.56 6.67
N SER A 120 4.44 13.77 7.96
CA SER A 120 3.51 14.47 8.85
C SER A 120 3.30 15.92 8.42
N LEU A 121 4.38 16.62 8.06
CA LEU A 121 4.31 17.99 7.55
C LEU A 121 3.55 18.08 6.22
N ILE A 122 3.80 17.16 5.29
CA ILE A 122 3.07 17.10 4.01
C ILE A 122 1.58 16.87 4.29
N CYS A 123 1.23 15.93 5.17
CA CYS A 123 -0.16 15.67 5.55
C CYS A 123 -0.84 16.92 6.15
N GLU A 124 -0.15 17.65 7.03
CA GLU A 124 -0.65 18.90 7.61
C GLU A 124 -0.96 19.93 6.52
N LYS A 125 -0.01 20.19 5.60
CA LYS A 125 -0.19 21.18 4.51
C LYS A 125 -1.31 20.80 3.56
N LEU A 126 -1.53 19.50 3.35
CA LEU A 126 -2.61 18.97 2.52
C LEU A 126 -3.91 18.71 3.29
N LYS A 127 -3.97 19.07 4.58
CA LYS A 127 -5.14 18.91 5.47
C LYS A 127 -5.62 17.45 5.58
N VAL A 128 -4.69 16.50 5.48
CA VAL A 128 -4.94 15.08 5.69
C VAL A 128 -4.99 14.80 7.19
N LYS A 129 -6.16 14.35 7.66
CA LYS A 129 -6.44 14.07 9.08
C LYS A 129 -6.12 12.64 9.52
N VAL A 130 -6.01 11.71 8.56
CA VAL A 130 -5.52 10.36 8.81
C VAL A 130 -4.06 10.42 9.22
N LYS A 131 -3.66 9.63 10.21
CA LYS A 131 -2.26 9.53 10.63
C LYS A 131 -1.52 8.62 9.66
N VAL A 132 -0.87 9.22 8.66
CA VAL A 132 -0.05 8.52 7.67
C VAL A 132 1.36 8.36 8.22
N ILE A 133 1.80 7.12 8.41
CA ILE A 133 3.09 6.79 9.05
C ILE A 133 3.87 5.86 8.11
N PRO A 134 5.09 6.22 7.67
CA PRO A 134 5.94 5.28 6.93
C PRO A 134 6.23 4.05 7.80
N MET A 135 6.30 2.86 7.19
CA MET A 135 6.57 1.63 7.94
C MET A 135 7.94 1.66 8.65
N THR A 136 8.91 2.41 8.10
CA THR A 136 10.25 2.63 8.65
C THR A 136 10.78 3.99 8.17
N ASP A 137 11.58 4.65 9.01
CA ASP A 137 12.39 5.83 8.64
C ASP A 137 13.76 5.43 8.05
N GLU A 138 14.17 4.18 8.25
CA GLU A 138 15.41 3.63 7.72
C GLU A 138 15.28 3.30 6.22
N PRO A 139 16.37 3.43 5.42
CA PRO A 139 16.36 3.02 4.02
C PRO A 139 15.95 1.55 3.83
N PHE A 140 14.96 1.35 2.97
CA PHE A 140 14.42 0.04 2.63
C PHE A 140 14.02 0.01 1.15
N GLU A 141 14.46 -1.01 0.42
CA GLU A 141 14.13 -1.15 -1.00
C GLU A 141 13.63 -2.56 -1.32
N THR A 142 12.56 -2.64 -2.12
CA THR A 142 12.11 -3.88 -2.72
C THR A 142 12.84 -4.11 -4.03
N HIS A 143 13.57 -5.21 -4.12
CA HIS A 143 14.27 -5.64 -5.33
C HIS A 143 13.63 -6.89 -5.93
N ILE A 144 13.56 -6.92 -7.25
CA ILE A 144 13.02 -8.04 -8.02
C ILE A 144 14.17 -8.74 -8.72
N VAL A 145 14.41 -10.00 -8.36
CA VAL A 145 15.35 -10.87 -9.06
C VAL A 145 14.62 -11.46 -10.25
N THR A 146 15.13 -11.18 -11.45
CA THR A 146 14.52 -11.60 -12.71
C THR A 146 15.48 -12.44 -13.54
N ASN A 147 15.01 -12.94 -14.69
CA ASN A 147 15.89 -13.53 -15.70
C ASN A 147 16.86 -12.54 -16.37
N LEU A 148 16.73 -11.23 -16.12
CA LEU A 148 17.63 -10.18 -16.62
C LEU A 148 18.57 -9.64 -15.53
N GLY A 149 18.53 -10.20 -14.33
CA GLY A 149 19.25 -9.70 -13.16
C GLY A 149 18.33 -9.12 -12.08
N GLU A 150 18.95 -8.61 -11.03
CA GLU A 150 18.31 -7.94 -9.89
C GLU A 150 18.14 -6.45 -10.18
N MET A 151 16.98 -5.89 -9.84
CA MET A 151 16.66 -4.48 -10.08
C MET A 151 15.68 -3.95 -9.03
N HIS A 152 15.64 -2.63 -8.87
CA HIS A 152 14.66 -1.98 -8.01
C HIS A 152 13.23 -2.23 -8.51
N PHE A 153 12.25 -2.33 -7.59
CA PHE A 153 10.87 -2.61 -7.95
C PHE A 153 10.29 -1.60 -8.95
N GLN A 154 10.59 -0.30 -8.81
CA GLN A 154 10.14 0.72 -9.76
C GLN A 154 10.74 0.55 -11.17
N GLU A 155 11.96 0.04 -11.29
CA GLU A 155 12.53 -0.28 -12.61
C GLU A 155 11.80 -1.47 -13.23
N TYR A 156 11.53 -2.52 -12.44
CA TYR A 156 10.71 -3.65 -12.91
C TYR A 156 9.32 -3.19 -13.35
N LEU A 157 8.63 -2.42 -12.51
CA LEU A 157 7.24 -2.02 -12.69
C LEU A 157 7.06 -1.01 -13.83
N VAL A 158 7.85 0.07 -13.81
CA VAL A 158 7.65 1.23 -14.69
C VAL A 158 8.55 1.14 -15.92
N LYS A 159 9.87 1.05 -15.73
CA LYS A 159 10.86 1.07 -16.82
C LYS A 159 10.73 -0.14 -17.73
N LEU A 160 10.60 -1.34 -17.16
CA LEU A 160 10.50 -2.60 -17.89
C LEU A 160 9.06 -3.11 -18.04
N LYS A 161 8.06 -2.34 -17.56
CA LYS A 161 6.62 -2.64 -17.70
C LYS A 161 6.24 -4.04 -17.25
N MET A 162 6.87 -4.51 -16.17
CA MET A 162 6.71 -5.85 -15.61
C MET A 162 7.00 -6.99 -16.61
N LYS A 163 7.73 -6.75 -17.71
CA LYS A 163 7.99 -7.79 -18.73
C LYS A 163 8.91 -8.93 -18.24
N PRO A 164 10.02 -8.65 -17.53
CA PRO A 164 10.93 -9.71 -17.09
C PRO A 164 10.21 -10.77 -16.24
N LYS A 165 10.69 -12.01 -16.28
CA LYS A 165 10.18 -13.11 -15.45
C LYS A 165 10.73 -12.97 -14.03
N VAL A 166 9.83 -12.96 -13.04
CA VAL A 166 10.20 -12.87 -11.62
C VAL A 166 10.66 -14.23 -11.11
N ASN A 167 11.84 -14.27 -10.52
CA ASN A 167 12.37 -15.49 -9.88
C ASN A 167 12.27 -15.40 -8.36
N LYS A 168 12.50 -14.21 -7.79
CA LYS A 168 12.50 -13.98 -6.35
C LYS A 168 12.27 -12.50 -6.04
N ILE A 169 11.70 -12.21 -4.87
CA ILE A 169 11.61 -10.86 -4.29
C ILE A 169 12.64 -10.78 -3.14
N LYS A 170 13.37 -9.68 -3.06
CA LYS A 170 14.33 -9.38 -2.01
C LYS A 170 14.00 -8.05 -1.37
N PHE A 171 14.22 -7.96 -0.06
CA PHE A 171 14.09 -6.72 0.69
C PHE A 171 15.48 -6.30 1.16
N ILE A 172 15.95 -5.17 0.65
CA ILE A 172 17.29 -4.64 0.92
C ILE A 172 17.16 -3.57 2.00
N HIS A 173 17.84 -3.79 3.13
CA HIS A 173 17.91 -2.85 4.24
C HIS A 173 19.18 -3.15 5.05
N ARG A 174 19.68 -2.15 5.79
CA ARG A 174 20.81 -2.32 6.72
C ARG A 174 20.31 -2.50 8.15
N LYS A 175 19.48 -1.56 8.59
CA LYS A 175 18.80 -1.54 9.87
C LYS A 175 17.31 -1.53 9.59
N LEU A 176 16.55 -2.31 10.35
CA LEU A 176 15.12 -2.44 10.17
C LEU A 176 14.41 -2.20 11.49
N THR A 177 14.04 -0.95 11.73
CA THR A 177 13.27 -0.53 12.90
C THR A 177 11.99 0.13 12.41
N PRO A 178 10.82 -0.26 12.92
CA PRO A 178 9.60 0.43 12.53
C PRO A 178 9.66 1.89 12.98
N SER A 179 9.04 2.79 12.20
CA SER A 179 8.92 4.20 12.60
C SER A 179 8.20 4.34 13.94
N GLU A 180 8.42 5.46 14.61
CA GLU A 180 7.72 5.77 15.86
C GLU A 180 6.19 5.70 15.67
N GLY A 181 5.50 5.13 16.67
CA GLY A 181 4.05 4.97 16.66
C GLY A 181 3.51 3.78 15.84
N VAL A 182 4.30 3.13 14.98
CA VAL A 182 3.83 2.00 14.14
C VAL A 182 3.37 0.81 14.99
N VAL A 183 4.22 0.36 15.93
CA VAL A 183 3.90 -0.80 16.80
C VAL A 183 2.76 -0.44 17.76
N GLU A 184 2.80 0.77 18.34
CA GLU A 184 1.74 1.26 19.24
C GLU A 184 0.39 1.33 18.53
N ALA A 185 0.35 1.80 17.28
CA ALA A 185 -0.89 1.85 16.49
C ALA A 185 -1.49 0.46 16.30
N ILE A 186 -0.65 -0.57 16.08
CA ILE A 186 -1.11 -1.96 15.96
C ILE A 186 -1.69 -2.44 17.30
N GLU A 187 -0.93 -2.32 18.39
CA GLU A 187 -1.29 -2.84 19.70
C GLU A 187 -2.53 -2.15 20.30
N LYS A 188 -2.70 -0.85 20.04
CA LYS A 188 -3.84 -0.05 20.55
C LYS A 188 -5.01 0.06 19.57
N SER A 189 -4.98 -0.67 18.46
CA SER A 189 -6.09 -0.68 17.50
C SER A 189 -7.25 -1.53 17.99
N ASP A 190 -8.48 -1.10 17.70
CA ASP A 190 -9.68 -1.93 17.86
C ASP A 190 -9.84 -2.89 16.66
N ILE A 191 -9.25 -2.54 15.51
CA ILE A 191 -9.20 -3.37 14.30
C ILE A 191 -7.93 -3.10 13.49
N ILE A 192 -7.37 -4.16 12.93
CA ILE A 192 -6.34 -4.11 11.88
C ILE A 192 -6.98 -4.46 10.55
N ILE A 193 -6.72 -3.65 9.52
CA ILE A 193 -7.27 -3.84 8.19
C ILE A 193 -6.13 -3.97 7.19
N ILE A 194 -6.11 -5.10 6.46
CA ILE A 194 -5.23 -5.30 5.31
C ILE A 194 -6.07 -5.05 4.03
N PRO A 195 -5.88 -3.92 3.33
CA PRO A 195 -6.62 -3.58 2.12
C PRO A 195 -6.31 -4.53 0.96
N PRO A 196 -7.05 -4.43 -0.17
CA PRO A 196 -6.82 -5.25 -1.36
C PRO A 196 -5.57 -4.79 -2.14
N SER A 197 -4.43 -4.83 -1.49
CA SER A 197 -3.10 -4.47 -1.97
C SER A 197 -2.28 -5.71 -2.33
N ASN A 198 -1.14 -5.52 -2.99
CA ASN A 198 -0.27 -6.64 -3.34
C ASN A 198 0.36 -7.25 -2.06
N PRO A 199 0.08 -8.52 -1.70
CA PRO A 199 0.61 -9.15 -0.50
C PRO A 199 2.14 -9.29 -0.52
N LEU A 200 2.76 -9.32 -1.71
CA LEU A 200 4.19 -9.60 -1.86
C LEU A 200 5.05 -8.34 -1.78
N VAL A 201 4.63 -7.26 -2.42
CA VAL A 201 5.46 -6.02 -2.55
C VAL A 201 4.82 -4.77 -1.97
N SER A 202 3.55 -4.82 -1.55
CA SER A 202 2.92 -3.70 -0.83
C SER A 202 2.77 -4.01 0.65
N ILE A 203 2.22 -5.17 1.01
CA ILE A 203 2.05 -5.57 2.42
C ILE A 203 3.28 -6.36 2.92
N GLY A 204 3.90 -7.15 2.05
CA GLY A 204 5.10 -7.92 2.35
C GLY A 204 6.24 -7.11 2.99
N PRO A 205 6.62 -5.94 2.46
CA PRO A 205 7.65 -5.09 3.08
C PRO A 205 7.32 -4.69 4.53
N ILE A 206 6.06 -4.34 4.80
CA ILE A 206 5.59 -3.94 6.13
C ILE A 206 5.72 -5.12 7.10
N LEU A 207 5.29 -6.30 6.66
CA LEU A 207 5.34 -7.54 7.45
C LEU A 207 6.77 -8.14 7.56
N HIS A 208 7.70 -7.71 6.72
CA HIS A 208 9.11 -8.09 6.83
C HIS A 208 9.78 -7.46 8.05
N ILE A 209 9.22 -6.36 8.57
CA ILE A 209 9.65 -5.78 9.85
C ILE A 209 9.19 -6.70 10.98
N LYS A 210 10.14 -7.46 11.57
CA LYS A 210 9.85 -8.45 12.62
C LYS A 210 8.96 -7.91 13.75
N LYS A 211 9.26 -6.70 14.26
CA LYS A 211 8.47 -6.06 15.32
C LYS A 211 7.02 -5.79 14.91
N VAL A 212 6.77 -5.42 13.64
CA VAL A 212 5.42 -5.20 13.10
C VAL A 212 4.67 -6.53 13.00
N ARG A 213 5.33 -7.56 12.43
CA ARG A 213 4.74 -8.89 12.33
C ARG A 213 4.34 -9.44 13.70
N GLU A 214 5.26 -9.40 14.66
CA GLU A 214 5.00 -9.90 16.01
C GLU A 214 3.89 -9.11 16.73
N ALA A 215 3.81 -7.79 16.52
CA ALA A 215 2.73 -6.98 17.09
C ALA A 215 1.36 -7.41 16.53
N ILE A 216 1.29 -7.76 15.24
CA ILE A 216 0.07 -8.30 14.63
C ILE A 216 -0.23 -9.69 15.18
N GLU A 217 0.77 -10.58 15.30
CA GLU A 217 0.58 -11.95 15.82
C GLU A 217 0.09 -11.95 17.28
N ARG A 218 0.53 -10.99 18.11
CA ARG A 218 0.14 -10.85 19.52
C ARG A 218 -1.06 -9.94 19.78
N ARG A 219 -1.67 -9.37 18.73
CA ARG A 219 -2.77 -8.43 18.85
C ARG A 219 -3.95 -9.05 19.62
N ALA A 220 -4.70 -8.21 20.33
CA ALA A 220 -6.01 -8.59 20.89
C ALA A 220 -7.18 -8.28 19.95
N SER A 221 -6.97 -7.39 18.97
CA SER A 221 -7.99 -6.93 18.04
C SER A 221 -8.18 -7.85 16.83
N TYR A 222 -9.32 -7.72 16.16
CA TYR A 222 -9.55 -8.38 14.89
C TYR A 222 -8.58 -7.85 13.82
N SER A 223 -7.98 -8.76 13.05
CA SER A 223 -7.25 -8.44 11.81
C SER A 223 -7.99 -9.02 10.61
N VAL A 224 -8.33 -8.16 9.66
CA VAL A 224 -9.19 -8.50 8.54
C VAL A 224 -8.50 -8.12 7.23
N ALA A 225 -8.35 -9.08 6.33
CA ALA A 225 -7.88 -8.81 4.97
C ALA A 225 -9.05 -8.66 3.99
N VAL A 226 -8.84 -7.83 2.96
CA VAL A 226 -9.65 -7.82 1.74
C VAL A 226 -8.81 -8.43 0.63
N SER A 227 -9.33 -9.44 -0.06
CA SER A 227 -8.61 -10.08 -1.16
C SER A 227 -8.31 -9.08 -2.29
N PRO A 228 -7.08 -9.01 -2.82
CA PRO A 228 -6.78 -8.28 -4.06
C PRO A 228 -7.16 -9.06 -5.33
N ILE A 229 -7.65 -10.30 -5.19
CA ILE A 229 -8.03 -11.21 -6.29
C ILE A 229 -9.56 -11.34 -6.34
N ILE A 230 -10.10 -11.24 -7.55
CA ILE A 230 -11.52 -11.36 -7.89
C ILE A 230 -11.64 -12.33 -9.07
N GLY A 231 -12.24 -13.51 -8.87
CA GLY A 231 -12.51 -14.47 -9.94
C GLY A 231 -11.26 -14.93 -10.69
N GLY A 232 -10.17 -15.16 -9.96
CA GLY A 232 -8.86 -15.52 -10.52
C GLY A 232 -8.12 -14.39 -11.25
N LYS A 233 -8.58 -13.13 -11.12
CA LYS A 233 -7.98 -11.95 -11.74
C LYS A 233 -7.57 -10.93 -10.69
N VAL A 234 -6.53 -10.14 -11.01
CA VAL A 234 -6.10 -8.98 -10.23
C VAL A 234 -6.51 -7.72 -10.96
N VAL A 235 -7.05 -6.73 -10.24
CA VAL A 235 -7.57 -5.50 -10.83
C VAL A 235 -6.46 -4.64 -11.46
N LYS A 236 -5.36 -4.42 -10.74
CA LYS A 236 -4.20 -3.62 -11.18
C LYS A 236 -2.91 -4.14 -10.56
N GLY A 237 -1.79 -3.84 -11.24
CA GLY A 237 -0.45 -4.08 -10.72
C GLY A 237 0.11 -5.49 -11.00
N PRO A 238 1.30 -5.80 -10.46
CA PRO A 238 2.08 -6.97 -10.88
C PRO A 238 1.66 -8.29 -10.24
N LEU A 239 0.71 -8.30 -9.29
CA LEU A 239 0.43 -9.47 -8.45
C LEU A 239 0.15 -10.73 -9.26
N ALA A 240 -0.73 -10.67 -10.27
CA ALA A 240 -1.07 -11.84 -11.08
C ALA A 240 0.16 -12.44 -11.77
N LYS A 241 1.04 -11.58 -12.31
CA LYS A 241 2.28 -12.02 -12.95
C LYS A 241 3.26 -12.59 -11.92
N MET A 242 3.43 -11.93 -10.79
CA MET A 242 4.32 -12.38 -9.72
C MET A 242 3.91 -13.75 -9.18
N LEU A 243 2.62 -13.95 -8.89
CA LEU A 243 2.11 -15.26 -8.46
C LEU A 243 2.39 -16.32 -9.51
N LYS A 244 2.05 -16.06 -10.78
CA LYS A 244 2.32 -17.00 -11.89
C LYS A 244 3.80 -17.35 -12.01
N ASP A 245 4.68 -16.35 -12.02
CA ASP A 245 6.12 -16.54 -12.18
C ASP A 245 6.72 -17.29 -10.98
N LEU A 246 6.22 -17.05 -9.77
CA LEU A 246 6.58 -17.73 -8.53
C LEU A 246 5.85 -19.07 -8.32
N LYS A 247 5.11 -19.56 -9.33
CA LYS A 247 4.37 -20.83 -9.30
C LYS A 247 3.31 -20.92 -8.19
N LEU A 248 2.71 -19.79 -7.85
CA LEU A 248 1.58 -19.68 -6.93
C LEU A 248 0.28 -19.50 -7.71
N GLU A 249 -0.79 -20.10 -7.18
CA GLU A 249 -2.12 -19.96 -7.78
C GLU A 249 -2.67 -18.53 -7.58
N ILE A 250 -3.31 -17.98 -8.61
CA ILE A 250 -3.99 -16.68 -8.54
C ILE A 250 -5.38 -16.91 -7.94
N SER A 251 -5.44 -17.03 -6.61
CA SER A 251 -6.67 -17.32 -5.87
C SER A 251 -6.69 -16.63 -4.51
N PRO A 252 -7.87 -16.20 -4.00
CA PRO A 252 -8.02 -15.75 -2.62
C PRO A 252 -7.52 -16.78 -1.58
N VAL A 253 -7.52 -18.08 -1.92
CA VAL A 253 -6.94 -19.12 -1.05
C VAL A 253 -5.43 -18.95 -0.91
N THR A 254 -4.72 -18.58 -1.98
CA THR A 254 -3.29 -18.25 -1.89
C THR A 254 -3.06 -17.03 -1.00
N ILE A 255 -3.94 -16.03 -1.08
CA ILE A 255 -3.87 -14.83 -0.24
C ILE A 255 -4.06 -15.19 1.24
N SER A 256 -5.05 -16.02 1.57
CA SER A 256 -5.28 -16.46 2.95
C SER A 256 -4.09 -17.27 3.49
N LYS A 257 -3.44 -18.10 2.65
CA LYS A 257 -2.20 -18.81 3.01
C LYS A 257 -1.05 -17.84 3.32
N ILE A 258 -0.86 -16.78 2.52
CA ILE A 258 0.18 -15.77 2.75
C ILE A 258 -0.01 -15.05 4.09
N TYR A 259 -1.26 -14.79 4.47
CA TYR A 259 -1.59 -14.11 5.73
C TYR A 259 -1.92 -15.06 6.89
N SER A 260 -1.63 -16.36 6.76
CA SER A 260 -1.89 -17.34 7.82
C SER A 260 -1.22 -16.92 9.14
N GLY A 261 -1.99 -16.96 10.23
CA GLY A 261 -1.57 -16.48 11.56
C GLY A 261 -1.63 -14.96 11.77
N LEU A 262 -1.87 -14.17 10.71
CA LEU A 262 -1.91 -12.71 10.76
C LEU A 262 -3.32 -12.12 10.63
N ILE A 263 -4.29 -12.92 10.19
CA ILE A 263 -5.68 -12.49 10.00
C ILE A 263 -6.65 -13.48 10.65
N ASP A 264 -7.76 -12.94 11.16
CA ASP A 264 -8.89 -13.72 11.68
C ASP A 264 -9.97 -13.93 10.61
N ALA A 265 -10.01 -13.01 9.65
CA ALA A 265 -10.98 -13.05 8.56
C ALA A 265 -10.42 -12.52 7.25
N ILE A 266 -10.97 -13.03 6.15
CA ILE A 266 -10.76 -12.51 4.81
C ILE A 266 -12.10 -12.21 4.13
N ILE A 267 -12.17 -11.06 3.46
CA ILE A 267 -13.28 -10.67 2.61
C ILE A 267 -12.90 -10.98 1.16
N ILE A 268 -13.63 -11.89 0.54
CA ILE A 268 -13.45 -12.28 -0.86
C ILE A 268 -14.63 -11.79 -1.71
N ASP A 269 -14.45 -11.78 -3.03
CA ASP A 269 -15.54 -11.35 -3.90
C ASP A 269 -16.66 -12.41 -3.93
N LYS A 270 -17.89 -11.99 -4.24
CA LYS A 270 -19.03 -12.91 -4.39
C LYS A 270 -18.77 -13.98 -5.44
N VAL A 271 -18.03 -13.66 -6.51
CA VAL A 271 -17.67 -14.64 -7.56
C VAL A 271 -16.78 -15.77 -7.05
N ASP A 272 -16.06 -15.54 -5.93
CA ASP A 272 -15.15 -16.50 -5.31
C ASP A 272 -15.80 -17.26 -4.14
N ALA A 273 -17.11 -17.11 -3.92
CA ALA A 273 -17.82 -17.70 -2.78
C ALA A 273 -17.64 -19.23 -2.66
N ARG A 274 -17.44 -19.93 -3.79
CA ARG A 274 -17.15 -21.38 -3.81
C ARG A 274 -15.86 -21.77 -3.08
N LEU A 275 -14.92 -20.83 -2.92
CA LEU A 275 -13.63 -21.05 -2.25
C LEU A 275 -13.71 -20.85 -0.73
N LYS A 276 -14.89 -20.49 -0.21
CA LYS A 276 -15.11 -20.22 1.21
C LYS A 276 -14.69 -21.39 2.11
N GLY A 277 -15.16 -22.60 1.81
CA GLY A 277 -14.89 -23.80 2.62
C GLY A 277 -13.40 -24.07 2.77
N GLU A 278 -12.66 -24.06 1.65
CA GLU A 278 -11.20 -24.31 1.64
C GLU A 278 -10.39 -23.33 2.51
N ILE A 279 -10.86 -22.07 2.61
CA ILE A 279 -10.20 -21.07 3.46
C ILE A 279 -10.60 -21.26 4.93
N GLU A 280 -11.86 -21.55 5.22
CA GLU A 280 -12.37 -21.75 6.59
C GLU A 280 -11.79 -22.99 7.26
N GLU A 281 -11.46 -24.04 6.50
CA GLU A 281 -10.71 -25.21 6.99
C GLU A 281 -9.36 -24.83 7.62
N LYS A 282 -8.83 -23.65 7.31
CA LYS A 282 -7.57 -23.11 7.87
C LYS A 282 -7.79 -22.19 9.07
N GLY A 283 -9.02 -22.11 9.60
CA GLY A 283 -9.37 -21.29 10.76
C GLY A 283 -9.56 -19.81 10.45
N ILE A 284 -9.61 -19.41 9.17
CA ILE A 284 -9.82 -18.01 8.76
C ILE A 284 -11.29 -17.83 8.36
N LYS A 285 -12.03 -16.95 9.04
CA LYS A 285 -13.44 -16.66 8.72
C LYS A 285 -13.54 -16.01 7.33
N VAL A 286 -14.52 -16.42 6.53
CA VAL A 286 -14.70 -15.86 5.18
C VAL A 286 -16.01 -15.12 5.04
N PHE A 287 -15.91 -13.89 4.54
CA PHE A 287 -17.06 -13.07 4.16
C PHE A 287 -17.03 -12.79 2.67
N THR A 288 -18.20 -12.80 2.03
CA THR A 288 -18.34 -12.54 0.60
C THR A 288 -19.01 -11.19 0.36
N ARG A 289 -18.35 -10.28 -0.36
CA ARG A 289 -18.87 -8.95 -0.71
C ARG A 289 -18.43 -8.56 -2.11
N ASN A 290 -19.00 -7.49 -2.67
CA ASN A 290 -18.36 -6.86 -3.83
C ASN A 290 -17.13 -6.11 -3.30
N ILE A 291 -15.93 -6.52 -3.71
CA ILE A 291 -14.67 -5.91 -3.26
C ILE A 291 -14.01 -5.05 -4.34
N MET A 292 -14.65 -4.91 -5.51
CA MET A 292 -14.21 -4.01 -6.57
C MET A 292 -14.52 -2.55 -6.21
N ILE A 293 -13.48 -1.76 -5.95
CA ILE A 293 -13.62 -0.33 -5.64
C ILE A 293 -13.37 0.51 -6.90
N GLN A 294 -14.45 0.94 -7.57
CA GLN A 294 -14.40 1.82 -8.75
C GLN A 294 -14.75 3.27 -8.41
N ARG A 295 -15.68 3.46 -7.47
CA ARG A 295 -16.19 4.77 -7.05
C ARG A 295 -16.14 4.91 -5.52
N LYS A 296 -16.26 6.15 -5.04
CA LYS A 296 -16.26 6.45 -3.59
C LYS A 296 -17.34 5.65 -2.84
N SER A 297 -18.52 5.48 -3.43
CA SER A 297 -19.61 4.68 -2.83
C SER A 297 -19.22 3.23 -2.55
N ASP A 298 -18.46 2.59 -3.45
CA ASP A 298 -18.04 1.20 -3.30
C ASP A 298 -17.09 1.08 -2.10
N SER A 299 -16.17 2.03 -1.99
CA SER A 299 -15.23 2.13 -0.87
C SER A 299 -15.95 2.32 0.46
N VAL A 300 -16.89 3.27 0.54
CA VAL A 300 -17.68 3.54 1.75
C VAL A 300 -18.53 2.32 2.14
N ASN A 301 -19.12 1.64 1.17
CA ASN A 301 -19.93 0.44 1.45
C ASN A 301 -19.07 -0.70 2.01
N LEU A 302 -17.89 -0.94 1.45
CA LEU A 302 -16.96 -1.94 1.95
C LEU A 302 -16.44 -1.56 3.36
N ALA A 303 -16.09 -0.30 3.57
CA ALA A 303 -15.67 0.22 4.88
C ALA A 303 -16.77 0.06 5.95
N LYS A 304 -18.03 0.41 5.62
CA LYS A 304 -19.19 0.19 6.51
C LYS A 304 -19.35 -1.28 6.85
N PHE A 305 -19.20 -2.16 5.86
CA PHE A 305 -19.30 -3.59 6.10
C PHE A 305 -18.22 -4.09 7.07
N ILE A 306 -16.96 -3.72 6.86
CA ILE A 306 -15.85 -4.08 7.76
C ILE A 306 -16.16 -3.59 9.18
N VAL A 307 -16.45 -2.30 9.34
CA VAL A 307 -16.69 -1.71 10.66
C VAL A 307 -17.91 -2.31 11.35
N ASN A 308 -19.01 -2.54 10.62
CA ASN A 308 -20.22 -3.11 11.21
C ASN A 308 -20.11 -4.61 11.55
N THR A 309 -19.16 -5.34 10.97
CA THR A 309 -19.03 -6.80 11.17
C THR A 309 -18.08 -7.14 12.31
N PHE A 310 -17.03 -6.35 12.48
CA PHE A 310 -15.92 -6.67 13.40
C PHE A 310 -15.82 -5.74 14.61
N LEU A 311 -16.58 -4.65 14.63
CA LEU A 311 -16.58 -3.65 15.71
C LEU A 311 -17.99 -3.37 16.24
N SER A 312 -18.92 -4.29 16.02
CA SER A 312 -20.28 -4.28 16.57
C SER A 312 -20.34 -5.00 17.90
#